data_AF-A0A815V9G4-F1
#
_entry.id   AF-A0A815V9G4-F1
#
_cell.length_a   1.000
_cell.length_b   1.000
_cell.length_c   1.000
_cell.angle_alpha   90.00
_cell.angle_beta   90.00
_cell.angle_gamma   90.00
#
_symmetry.space_group_name_H-M   'P 1'
#
loop_
_entity.id
_entity.type
_entity.pdbx_description
1 polymer ?
#
loop_
_entity_poly.entity_id
_entity_poly.type
_entity_poly.pdbx_seq_one_letter_code
_entity_poly.pdbx_strand_id
1 'polypeptide(L)'
;MLVIQVAVYFMFFTPSGITYIMVTFIPSLNTTYYNTIRTLTVVWQQGGFFIAFFFYILTGKIYRQELEKMLKYDQIRTRMRRMNNQRPVTTHQPNTTPAFAT
;
A
#
# COMPACT_ATOMS: atom_id res chain seq x y z
N MET A 1 -1.23 20.57 -1.65
CA MET A 1 -0.89 19.16 -1.96
C MET A 1 0.20 19.07 -3.02
N LEU A 2 -0.02 19.66 -4.21
CA LEU A 2 0.98 19.72 -5.29
C LEU A 2 2.33 20.29 -4.84
N VAL A 3 2.33 21.43 -4.16
CA VAL A 3 3.57 22.11 -3.69
C VAL A 3 4.41 21.21 -2.78
N ILE A 4 3.78 20.47 -1.86
CA ILE A 4 4.49 19.56 -0.95
C ILE A 4 5.06 18.37 -1.73
N GLN A 5 4.31 17.79 -2.66
CA GLN A 5 4.81 16.69 -3.51
C GLN A 5 5.97 17.15 -4.39
N VAL A 6 5.89 18.36 -4.96
CA VAL A 6 6.97 18.95 -5.75
C VAL A 6 8.21 19.20 -4.88
N ALA A 7 8.04 19.75 -3.67
CA ALA A 7 9.14 19.97 -2.74
C ALA A 7 9.83 18.66 -2.32
N VAL A 8 9.04 17.64 -1.95
CA VAL A 8 9.55 16.30 -1.64
C VAL A 8 10.27 15.70 -2.84
N TYR A 9 9.68 15.81 -4.04
CA TYR A 9 10.31 15.33 -5.27
C TYR A 9 11.68 15.99 -5.47
N PHE A 10 11.78 17.31 -5.40
CA PHE A 10 13.07 18.01 -5.50
C PHE A 10 14.08 17.55 -4.45
N MET A 11 13.65 17.32 -3.21
CA MET A 11 14.53 16.86 -2.13
C MET A 11 15.18 15.48 -2.43
N PHE A 12 14.44 14.58 -3.08
CA PHE A 12 14.94 13.24 -3.42
C PHE A 12 15.66 13.18 -4.78
N PHE A 13 15.25 13.99 -5.75
CA PHE A 13 15.81 13.95 -7.11
C PHE A 13 17.07 14.81 -7.28
N THR A 14 17.18 15.94 -6.57
CA THR A 14 18.28 16.90 -6.72
C THR A 14 19.66 16.31 -6.44
N PRO A 15 19.88 15.52 -5.37
CA PRO A 15 21.20 14.96 -5.08
C PRO A 15 21.73 14.05 -6.19
N SER A 16 20.85 13.23 -6.77
CA SER A 16 21.15 12.38 -7.92
C SER A 16 21.48 13.22 -9.15
N GLY A 17 20.68 14.23 -9.48
CA GLY A 17 20.94 15.11 -10.62
C GLY A 17 22.31 15.80 -10.53
N ILE A 18 22.67 16.31 -9.35
CA ILE A 18 23.98 16.96 -9.12
C ILE A 18 25.12 15.97 -9.36
N THR A 19 25.03 14.74 -8.86
CA THR A 19 26.12 13.78 -9.00
C THR A 19 26.37 13.37 -10.45
N TYR A 20 25.32 13.26 -11.27
CA TYR A 20 25.45 13.01 -12.70
C TYR A 20 26.01 14.20 -13.48
N ILE A 21 25.55 15.40 -13.18
CA ILE A 21 26.04 16.64 -13.81
C ILE A 21 27.54 16.80 -13.53
N MET A 22 27.98 16.63 -12.28
CA MET A 22 29.39 16.79 -11.91
C MET A 22 30.33 15.83 -12.65
N VAL A 23 29.95 14.56 -12.85
CA VAL A 23 30.77 13.61 -13.63
C VAL A 23 30.82 13.98 -15.11
N THR A 24 29.72 14.51 -15.64
CA THR A 24 29.62 14.92 -17.03
C THR A 24 30.56 16.10 -17.33
N PHE A 25 30.65 17.07 -16.42
CA PHE A 25 31.53 18.23 -16.58
C PHE A 25 32.98 17.96 -16.15
N ILE A 26 33.20 17.07 -15.18
CA ILE A 26 34.51 16.78 -14.61
C ILE A 26 34.72 15.25 -14.62
N PRO A 27 35.15 14.67 -15.76
CA PRO A 27 35.31 13.22 -15.90
C PRO A 27 36.39 12.64 -14.97
N SER A 28 37.32 13.45 -14.47
CA SER A 28 38.31 13.04 -13.47
C SER A 28 37.68 12.69 -12.11
N LEU A 29 36.42 13.06 -11.86
CA LEU A 29 35.66 12.63 -10.69
C LEU A 29 35.17 11.19 -10.78
N ASN A 30 35.31 10.49 -11.91
CA ASN A 30 34.90 9.09 -12.08
C ASN A 30 35.85 8.12 -11.36
N THR A 31 35.90 8.25 -10.04
CA THR A 31 36.65 7.43 -9.11
C THR A 31 35.73 6.43 -8.42
N THR A 32 36.28 5.36 -7.85
CA THR A 32 35.51 4.37 -7.08
C THR A 32 34.72 5.02 -5.96
N TYR A 33 35.30 5.99 -5.25
CA TYR A 33 34.64 6.72 -4.18
C TYR A 33 33.41 7.49 -4.68
N TYR A 34 33.55 8.17 -5.81
CA TYR A 34 32.44 8.91 -6.40
C TYR A 34 31.34 8.00 -6.93
N ASN A 35 31.69 6.85 -7.50
CA ASN A 35 30.70 5.85 -7.93
C ASN A 35 29.90 5.30 -6.74
N THR A 36 30.50 5.15 -5.57
CA THR A 36 29.78 4.82 -4.33
C THR A 36 28.79 5.93 -3.94
N ILE A 37 29.21 7.19 -3.97
CA ILE A 37 28.32 8.35 -3.69
C ILE A 37 27.16 8.39 -4.69
N ARG A 38 27.45 8.25 -5.98
CA ARG A 38 26.44 8.18 -7.04
C ARG A 38 25.43 7.07 -6.76
N THR A 39 25.90 5.87 -6.41
CA THR A 39 25.04 4.73 -6.07
C THR A 39 24.15 5.04 -4.86
N LEU A 40 24.71 5.62 -3.80
CA LEU A 40 23.94 6.06 -2.63
C LEU A 40 22.87 7.09 -3.00
N THR A 41 23.19 8.08 -3.82
CA THR A 41 22.21 9.08 -4.27
C THR A 41 21.11 8.50 -5.15
N VAL A 42 21.40 7.45 -5.93
CA VAL A 42 20.39 6.71 -6.70
C VAL A 42 19.47 5.92 -5.76
N VAL A 43 20.01 5.22 -4.75
CA VAL A 43 19.19 4.52 -3.75
C VAL A 43 18.31 5.51 -2.98
N TRP A 44 18.86 6.68 -2.63
CA TRP A 44 18.11 7.76 -2.01
C TRP A 44 16.94 8.24 -2.88
N GLN A 45 17.20 8.48 -4.17
CA GLN A 45 16.17 8.85 -5.15
C GLN A 45 15.06 7.79 -5.24
N GLN A 46 15.42 6.51 -5.22
CA GLN A 46 14.44 5.41 -5.23
C GLN A 46 13.54 5.42 -3.97
N GLY A 47 14.12 5.78 -2.81
CA GLY A 47 13.35 5.99 -1.57
C GLY A 47 12.27 7.08 -1.70
N GLY A 48 12.52 8.10 -2.53
CA GLY A 48 11.55 9.15 -2.83
C GLY A 48 10.25 8.63 -3.47
N PHE A 49 10.31 7.59 -4.31
CA PHE A 49 9.11 7.00 -4.92
C PHE A 49 8.23 6.27 -3.89
N PHE A 50 8.84 5.58 -2.94
CA PHE A 50 8.10 4.96 -1.82
C PHE A 50 7.40 6.02 -0.97
N ILE A 51 8.10 7.10 -0.64
CA ILE A 51 7.53 8.20 0.16
C ILE A 51 6.41 8.91 -0.60
N ALA A 52 6.56 9.13 -1.90
CA ALA A 52 5.52 9.73 -2.75
C ALA A 52 4.23 8.91 -2.74
N PHE A 53 4.32 7.57 -2.75
CA PHE A 53 3.17 6.67 -2.64
C PHE A 53 2.43 6.83 -1.31
N PHE A 54 3.16 6.84 -0.18
CA PHE A 54 2.54 7.07 1.13
C PHE A 54 1.93 8.46 1.26
N PHE A 55 2.60 9.50 0.76
CA PHE A 55 2.05 10.85 0.72
C PHE A 55 0.77 10.94 -0.11
N TYR A 56 0.69 10.21 -1.22
CA TYR A 56 -0.51 10.16 -2.05
C TYR A 56 -1.68 9.50 -1.30
N ILE A 57 -1.45 8.35 -0.66
CA ILE A 57 -2.46 7.65 0.15
C ILE A 57 -2.90 8.47 1.36
N LEU A 58 -1.95 9.03 2.11
CA LEU A 58 -2.26 9.79 3.32
C LEU A 58 -2.93 11.12 3.04
N THR A 59 -2.71 11.74 1.88
CA THR A 59 -3.18 13.12 1.64
C THR A 59 -4.39 13.15 0.69
N GLY A 60 -4.63 12.08 -0.07
CA GLY A 60 -5.82 11.95 -0.92
C GLY A 60 -7.09 11.72 -0.11
N LYS A 61 -7.97 12.73 -0.04
CA LYS A 61 -9.28 12.62 0.64
C LYS A 61 -10.14 11.47 0.07
N ILE A 62 -10.02 11.23 -1.25
CA ILE A 62 -10.68 10.13 -1.97
C ILE A 62 -10.09 8.77 -1.54
N TYR A 63 -8.77 8.67 -1.45
CA TYR A 63 -8.09 7.44 -1.02
C TYR A 63 -8.37 7.10 0.44
N ARG A 64 -8.41 8.10 1.34
CA ARG A 64 -8.82 7.87 2.73
C ARG A 64 -10.24 7.32 2.82
N GLN A 65 -11.17 7.86 2.02
CA GLN A 65 -12.55 7.38 1.99
C GLN A 65 -12.66 5.95 1.46
N GLU A 66 -11.87 5.58 0.45
CA GLU A 66 -11.82 4.20 -0.02
C GLU A 66 -11.18 3.25 0.99
N LEU A 67 -10.08 3.63 1.62
CA LEU A 67 -9.43 2.84 2.67
C LEU A 67 -10.38 2.60 3.85
N GLU A 68 -11.11 3.64 4.28
CA GLU A 68 -12.14 3.49 5.31
C GLU A 68 -13.29 2.58 4.87
N LYS A 69 -13.72 2.66 3.61
CA LYS A 69 -14.75 1.74 3.06
C LYS A 69 -14.26 0.30 3.06
N MET A 70 -13.04 0.04 2.62
CA MET A 70 -12.44 -1.30 2.64
C MET A 70 -12.34 -1.84 4.07
N LEU A 71 -11.88 -1.01 5.02
CA LEU A 71 -11.76 -1.40 6.42
C LEU A 71 -13.13 -1.73 7.05
N LYS A 72 -14.15 -0.89 6.78
CA LYS A 72 -15.53 -1.14 7.25
C LYS A 72 -16.13 -2.38 6.60
N TYR A 73 -15.85 -2.63 5.31
CA TYR A 73 -16.33 -3.83 4.62
C TYR A 73 -15.78 -5.12 5.27
N ASP A 74 -14.50 -5.12 5.64
CA ASP A 74 -13.88 -6.30 6.25
C ASP A 74 -14.40 -6.58 7.67
N GLN A 75 -14.72 -5.52 8.42
CA GLN A 75 -15.42 -5.62 9.72
C GLN A 75 -16.84 -6.17 9.59
N ILE A 76 -17.58 -5.73 8.56
CA ILE A 76 -18.93 -6.23 8.28
C ILE A 76 -18.87 -7.69 7.84
N ARG A 77 -17.91 -8.07 6.99
CA ARG A 77 -17.70 -9.44 6.52
C ARG A 77 -17.35 -10.40 7.65
N THR A 78 -16.50 -9.98 8.59
CA THR A 78 -16.18 -10.78 9.79
C THR A 78 -17.37 -10.91 10.72
N ARG A 79 -18.18 -9.86 10.90
CA ARG A 79 -19.45 -9.96 11.65
C ARG A 79 -20.44 -10.92 10.99
N MET A 80 -20.61 -10.87 9.67
CA MET A 80 -21.50 -11.79 8.95
C MET A 80 -21.03 -13.25 9.06
N ARG A 81 -19.72 -13.53 9.01
CA ARG A 81 -19.20 -14.88 9.26
C ARG A 81 -19.52 -15.39 10.66
N ARG A 82 -19.41 -14.53 11.68
CA ARG A 82 -19.77 -14.90 13.06
C ARG A 82 -21.27 -15.17 13.22
N MET A 83 -22.12 -14.37 12.60
CA MET A 83 -23.58 -14.58 12.61
C MET A 83 -23.99 -15.85 11.84
N ASN A 84 -23.31 -16.17 10.73
CA ASN A 84 -23.60 -17.40 9.97
C ASN A 84 -23.18 -18.66 10.74
N ASN A 85 -22.06 -18.63 11.46
CA ASN A 85 -21.62 -19.74 12.33
C ASN A 85 -22.48 -19.94 13.59
N GLN A 86 -23.39 -19.01 13.91
CA GLN A 86 -24.32 -19.12 15.03
C GLN A 86 -25.73 -19.56 14.60
N ARG A 87 -25.98 -19.78 13.31
CA ARG A 87 -27.25 -20.36 12.87
C ARG A 87 -27.29 -21.84 13.30
N PRO A 88 -28.27 -22.26 14.11
CA PRO A 88 -28.41 -23.66 14.46
C PRO A 88 -28.70 -24.46 13.18
N VAL A 89 -27.95 -25.53 12.98
CA VAL A 89 -28.25 -26.52 11.94
C VAL A 89 -29.60 -27.12 12.29
N THR A 90 -30.66 -26.65 11.64
CA THR A 90 -31.97 -27.31 11.72
C THR A 90 -31.84 -28.64 10.99
N THR A 91 -31.51 -29.67 11.76
CA THR A 91 -31.63 -31.07 11.36
C THR A 91 -33.11 -31.29 11.02
N HIS A 92 -33.43 -31.39 9.72
CA HIS A 92 -34.73 -31.88 9.30
C HIS A 92 -34.89 -33.31 9.81
N GLN A 93 -35.67 -33.48 10.88
CA GLN A 93 -36.17 -34.77 11.32
C GLN A 93 -37.16 -35.28 10.27
N PRO A 94 -36.96 -36.48 9.67
CA PRO A 94 -37.93 -37.04 8.76
C PRO A 94 -39.16 -37.50 9.56
N ASN A 95 -40.32 -37.02 9.14
CA ASN A 95 -41.62 -37.31 9.72
C ASN A 95 -41.95 -38.81 9.49
N THR A 96 -41.85 -39.65 10.52
CA THR A 96 -42.32 -41.05 10.46
C THR A 96 -43.82 -41.09 10.73
N THR A 97 -44.60 -41.35 9.68
CA THR A 97 -46.05 -41.58 9.71
C THR A 97 -46.37 -42.85 10.51
N PRO A 98 -47.36 -42.85 11.44
CA PRO A 98 -47.77 -44.05 12.13
C PRO A 98 -48.59 -44.96 11.21
N ALA A 99 -48.16 -46.22 11.08
CA ALA A 99 -48.92 -47.27 10.40
C ALA A 99 -50.12 -47.66 11.25
N PHE A 100 -51.32 -47.58 10.66
CA PHE A 100 -52.56 -48.07 11.23
C PHE A 100 -52.49 -49.59 11.41
N ALA A 101 -52.81 -50.06 12.62
CA ALA A 101 -53.00 -51.46 12.94
C ALA A 101 -54.43 -51.89 12.57
N THR A 102 -54.56 -53.00 11.86
CA THR A 102 -55.76 -53.84 11.73
C THR A 102 -55.36 -55.28 11.93
#